data_AF-A0A7X9C1Y4-F1
#
_entry.id   AF-A0A7X9C1Y4-F1
#
_cell.length_a   1.000
_cell.length_b   1.000
_cell.length_c   1.000
_cell.angle_alpha   90.00
_cell.angle_beta   90.00
_cell.angle_gamma   90.00
#
_symmetry.space_group_name_H-M   'P 1'
#
loop_
_entity.id
_entity.type
_entity.pdbx_description
1 polymer ?
#
loop_
_entity_poly.entity_id
_entity_poly.type
_entity_poly.pdbx_seq_one_letter_code
_entity_poly.pdbx_strand_id
1 'polypeptide(L)' 'VKTDKKSGITNDPNDWAKEHDKPRYILDLLLSIINVSVQTMDIVESLPKLDFDKETEEDVL' A
#
# COMPACT_ATOMS: atom_id res chain seq x y z
N VAL A 1 4.11 -0.93 19.19
CA VAL A 1 4.02 -2.06 20.14
C VAL A 1 2.62 -2.10 20.71
N LYS A 2 1.93 -3.24 20.60
CA LYS A 2 0.56 -3.40 21.13
C LYS A 2 0.39 -4.78 21.72
N THR A 3 -0.19 -4.87 22.92
CA THR A 3 -0.51 -6.14 23.57
C THR A 3 -2.01 -6.36 23.50
N ASP A 4 -2.42 -7.54 23.03
CA ASP A 4 -3.82 -7.95 23.08
C ASP A 4 -4.24 -8.27 24.52
N LYS A 5 -5.36 -7.70 24.97
CA LYS A 5 -5.80 -7.80 26.37
C LYS A 5 -6.31 -9.20 26.73
N LYS A 6 -6.88 -9.92 25.77
CA LYS A 6 -7.51 -11.23 26.03
C LYS A 6 -6.46 -12.34 26.09
N SER A 7 -5.54 -12.35 25.14
CA SER A 7 -4.48 -13.36 25.03
C SER A 7 -3.20 -13.00 25.77
N GLY A 8 -2.96 -11.71 26.07
CA GLY A 8 -1.71 -11.23 26.63
C GLY A 8 -0.55 -11.20 25.62
N ILE A 9 -0.79 -11.51 24.34
CA ILE A 9 0.25 -11.58 23.31
C ILE A 9 0.64 -10.16 22.88
N THR A 10 1.93 -9.86 22.98
CA THR A 10 2.50 -8.58 22.53
C THR A 10 2.95 -8.68 21.08
N ASN A 11 2.49 -7.76 20.25
CA ASN A 11 2.95 -7.54 18.89
C ASN A 11 3.86 -6.30 18.88
N ASP A 12 5.18 -6.54 18.94
CA ASP A 12 6.21 -5.53 18.71
C ASP A 12 6.79 -5.70 17.28
N PRO A 13 6.54 -4.76 16.36
CA PRO A 13 7.08 -4.84 15.00
C PRO A 13 8.61 -4.75 14.96
N ASN A 14 9.28 -4.25 16.01
CA ASN A 14 10.73 -4.22 16.07
C ASN A 14 11.34 -5.61 16.28
N ASP A 15 10.57 -6.59 16.75
CA ASP A 15 11.09 -7.95 16.94
C ASP A 15 11.41 -8.61 15.61
N TRP A 16 10.57 -8.42 14.58
CA TRP A 16 10.89 -8.85 13.21
C TRP A 16 12.18 -8.22 12.70
N ALA A 17 12.38 -6.92 12.94
CA ALA A 17 13.58 -6.21 12.53
C ALA A 17 14.85 -6.76 13.21
N LYS A 18 14.76 -7.15 14.49
CA LYS A 18 15.86 -7.78 15.24
C LYS A 18 16.16 -9.19 14.73
N GLU A 19 15.13 -10.01 14.50
CA GLU A 19 15.27 -11.38 13.98
C GLU A 19 15.99 -11.45 12.63
N HIS A 20 15.88 -10.37 11.83
CA HIS A 20 16.43 -10.30 10.49
C HIS A 20 17.67 -9.38 10.38
N ASP A 21 18.24 -8.93 11.51
CA ASP A 21 19.39 -8.01 11.57
C ASP A 21 19.19 -6.72 10.74
N LYS A 22 17.95 -6.20 10.72
CA LYS A 22 17.55 -5.00 9.96
C LYS A 22 16.99 -3.90 10.87
N PRO A 23 17.83 -3.24 11.69
CA PRO A 23 17.37 -2.28 12.70
C PRO A 23 16.64 -1.05 12.13
N ARG A 24 16.85 -0.73 10.84
CA ARG A 24 16.20 0.40 10.15
C ARG A 24 14.97 -0.01 9.34
N TYR A 25 14.54 -1.26 9.40
CA TYR A 25 13.49 -1.79 8.52
C TYR A 25 12.22 -0.92 8.49
N ILE A 26 11.72 -0.50 9.64
CA ILE A 26 10.48 0.31 9.72
C ILE A 26 10.69 1.68 9.05
N LEU A 27 11.86 2.29 9.23
CA LEU A 27 12.18 3.58 8.60
C LEU A 27 12.32 3.42 7.08
N ASP A 28 13.05 2.41 6.63
CA ASP A 28 13.25 2.12 5.21
C ASP A 28 11.92 1.78 4.51
N LEU A 29 11.02 1.05 5.20
CA LEU A 29 9.67 0.75 4.73
C LEU A 29 8.83 2.03 4.59
N LEU A 30 8.85 2.91 5.60
CA LEU A 30 8.11 4.18 5.54
C LEU A 30 8.57 5.05 4.36
N LEU A 31 9.88 5.19 4.16
CA LEU A 31 10.45 5.93 3.03
C LEU A 31 10.06 5.29 1.68
N SER A 32 10.09 3.95 1.61
CA SER A 32 9.66 3.22 0.42
C SER A 32 8.19 3.43 0.11
N ILE A 33 7.31 3.42 1.13
CA ILE A 33 5.87 3.66 0.97
C ILE A 33 5.62 5.08 0.44
N ILE A 34 6.30 6.10 0.98
CA ILE A 34 6.16 7.48 0.49
C ILE A 34 6.48 7.54 -1.00
N ASN A 35 7.58 6.92 -1.42
CA ASN A 35 7.96 6.88 -2.84
C ASN A 35 6.92 6.13 -3.69
N VAL A 36 6.46 4.97 -3.25
CA VAL A 36 5.40 4.21 -3.94
C VAL A 36 4.12 5.02 -4.04
N SER A 37 3.74 5.78 -3.01
CA SER A 37 2.54 6.63 -3.05
C SER A 37 2.62 7.71 -4.13
N VAL A 38 3.77 8.38 -4.29
CA VAL A 38 3.96 9.38 -5.36
C VAL A 38 3.90 8.71 -6.73
N GLN A 39 4.64 7.61 -6.92
CA GLN A 39 4.63 6.87 -8.19
C GLN A 39 3.23 6.34 -8.55
N THR A 40 2.43 5.97 -7.55
CA THR A 40 1.04 5.54 -7.77
C THR A 40 0.20 6.70 -8.31
N MET A 41 0.40 7.91 -7.82
CA MET A 41 -0.30 9.09 -8.34
C MET A 41 0.09 9.36 -9.80
N ASP A 42 1.38 9.32 -10.11
CA ASP A 42 1.86 9.49 -11.50
C ASP A 42 1.23 8.47 -12.46
N ILE A 43 1.10 7.20 -12.02
CA ILE A 43 0.43 6.16 -12.82
C ILE A 43 -1.05 6.49 -13.00
N VAL A 44 -1.76 6.85 -11.92
CA VAL A 44 -3.19 7.19 -11.98
C VAL A 44 -3.44 8.38 -12.91
N GLU A 45 -2.59 9.40 -12.87
CA GLU A 45 -2.66 10.56 -13.76
C GLU A 45 -2.37 10.21 -15.23
N SER A 46 -1.55 9.19 -15.46
CA SER A 46 -1.23 8.71 -16.82
C SER A 46 -2.32 7.84 -17.46
N LEU A 47 -3.30 7.37 -16.67
CA LEU A 47 -4.38 6.52 -17.19
C LEU A 47 -5.23 7.30 -18.22
N PRO A 48 -5.68 6.65 -19.30
CA PRO A 48 -6.57 7.28 -20.26
C PRO A 48 -7.89 7.66 -19.59
N LYS A 49 -8.53 8.72 -20.09
CA LYS A 49 -9.88 9.08 -19.65
C LYS A 49 -10.82 7.91 -19.91
N LEU A 50 -11.61 7.57 -18.89
CA LEU A 50 -12.70 6.61 -19.04
C LEU A 50 -13.78 7.26 -19.90
N ASP A 51 -14.14 6.57 -20.98
CA ASP A 51 -15.22 6.93 -21.89
C ASP A 51 -16.31 5.87 -21.76
N PHE A 52 -17.46 6.26 -21.22
CA PHE A 52 -18.58 5.36 -20.94
C PHE A 52 -19.64 5.37 -22.05
N ASP A 53 -19.48 6.23 -23.07
CA ASP A 53 -20.52 6.44 -24.09
C ASP A 53 -20.48 5.37 -25.20
N LYS A 54 -19.38 4.62 -25.32
CA LYS A 54 -19.18 3.58 -26.35
C LYS A 54 -20.06 2.35 -26.22
N GLU A 55 -20.69 2.10 -25.08
CA GLU A 55 -21.57 0.94 -24.89
C GLU A 55 -23.00 1.19 -25.41
N THR A 56 -23.40 2.45 -25.66
CA THR A 56 -24.78 2.77 -26.08
C THR A 56 -25.01 2.78 -27.60
N GLU A 57 -23.96 2.75 -28.42
CA GLU A 57 -24.09 2.69 -29.89
C GLU A 57 -24.01 1.25 -30.44
N GLU A 58 -23.39 0.31 -29.74
CA GLU A 58 -23.28 -1.09 -30.20
C GLU A 58 -24.53 -1.95 -29.86
N ASP A 59 -25.35 -1.55 -28.86
CA ASP A 59 -26.59 -2.25 -28.48
C ASP A 59 -27.85 -1.77 -29.27
N VAL A 60 -27.71 -0.79 -30.18
CA VAL A 60 -28.83 -0.21 -30.95
C VAL A 60 -28.77 -0.57 -32.45
N LEU A 61 -27.81 -1.41 -32.88
CA LEU A 61 -27.73 -1.99 -34.23
C LEU A 61 -28.07 -3.50 -34.23
#